data_AF-A0A820KTV1-F1
#
_entry.id   AF-A0A820KTV1-F1
#
_cell.length_a   1.000
_cell.length_b   1.000
_cell.length_c   1.000
_cell.angle_alpha   90.00
_cell.angle_beta   90.00
_cell.angle_gamma   90.00
#
_symmetry.space_group_name_H-M   'P 1'
#
loop_
_entity.id
_entity.type
_entity.pdbx_description
1 polymer ?
#
loop_
_entity_poly.entity_id
_entity_poly.type
_entity_poly.pdbx_seq_one_letter_code
_entity_poly.pdbx_strand_id
1 'polypeptide(L)'
;EAIIPYIVSNTRLSFLIQLSKKEHTKYTERKDLNDELKRILDQWNTSKQTKPVDDILIDSSFNPRDTIPSFETLSLSQAEIECLQPKWPDLYEDYLELVIQFGYIIFLSTLFPLAAFFSLINNILEIRTDAFKLCMIYQRPFSQRVKDIGHWQKIMEYMIVAAIIVNCIFCSIRGVFRRLVPRLPFAAEIFLLICIEHLLVLFCKIIRSSIENVPYW
;
A
#
# COMPACT_ATOMS: atom_id res chain seq x y z
N GLU A 1 15.31 15.94 -23.38
CA GLU A 1 14.95 16.72 -22.18
C GLU A 1 13.43 16.88 -21.95
N ALA A 2 12.56 16.72 -22.96
CA ALA A 2 11.10 16.88 -22.82
C ALA A 2 10.31 15.65 -22.29
N ILE A 3 10.95 14.49 -22.16
CA ILE A 3 10.27 13.23 -21.79
C ILE A 3 9.86 13.22 -20.31
N ILE A 4 10.73 13.72 -19.42
CA ILE A 4 10.48 13.71 -17.97
C ILE A 4 9.30 14.63 -17.63
N PRO A 5 9.23 15.90 -18.08
CA PRO A 5 8.06 16.76 -17.85
C PRO A 5 6.75 16.17 -18.38
N TYR A 6 6.80 15.49 -19.54
CA TYR A 6 5.64 14.86 -20.15
C TYR A 6 5.13 13.65 -19.35
N ILE A 7 6.04 12.78 -18.90
CA ILE A 7 5.71 11.65 -18.04
C ILE A 7 5.16 12.14 -16.69
N VAL A 8 5.76 13.18 -16.10
CA VAL A 8 5.27 13.79 -14.85
C VAL A 8 3.87 14.36 -15.03
N SER A 9 3.61 15.06 -16.14
CA SER A 9 2.29 15.63 -16.44
C SER A 9 1.23 14.53 -16.65
N ASN A 10 1.56 13.48 -17.41
CA ASN A 10 0.64 12.39 -17.71
C ASN A 10 0.34 11.49 -16.49
N THR A 11 1.32 11.26 -15.61
CA THR A 11 1.11 10.52 -14.36
C THR A 11 0.30 11.33 -13.37
N ARG A 12 0.55 12.65 -13.26
CA ARG A 12 -0.31 13.57 -12.51
C ARG A 12 -1.74 13.56 -13.04
N LEU A 13 -1.93 13.61 -14.36
CA LEU A 13 -3.26 13.55 -14.97
C LEU A 13 -3.96 12.21 -14.71
N SER A 14 -3.27 11.09 -14.87
CA SER A 14 -3.81 9.75 -14.60
C SER A 14 -4.23 9.60 -13.14
N PHE A 15 -3.41 10.11 -12.22
CA PHE A 15 -3.71 10.11 -10.79
C PHE A 15 -4.85 11.07 -10.42
N LEU A 16 -4.90 12.26 -11.00
CA LEU A 16 -6.04 13.18 -10.86
C LEU A 16 -7.34 12.57 -11.41
N ILE A 17 -7.27 11.78 -12.48
CA ILE A 17 -8.42 11.02 -13.00
C ILE A 17 -8.85 9.94 -12.00
N GLN A 18 -7.92 9.24 -11.36
CA GLN A 18 -8.25 8.25 -10.32
C GLN A 18 -8.84 8.89 -9.07
N LEU A 19 -8.27 10.00 -8.61
CA LEU A 19 -8.83 10.80 -7.52
C LEU A 19 -10.21 11.33 -7.87
N SER A 20 -10.40 11.87 -9.08
CA SER A 20 -11.69 12.34 -9.57
C SER A 20 -12.72 11.22 -9.58
N LYS A 21 -12.36 10.00 -10.03
CA LYS A 21 -13.25 8.83 -9.96
C LYS A 21 -13.64 8.50 -8.53
N LYS A 22 -12.66 8.47 -7.61
CA LYS A 22 -12.88 8.18 -6.19
C LYS A 22 -13.76 9.24 -5.51
N GLU A 23 -13.54 10.52 -5.84
CA GLU A 23 -14.37 11.63 -5.36
C GLU A 23 -15.77 11.61 -5.97
N HIS A 24 -15.91 11.24 -7.24
CA HIS A 24 -17.20 11.11 -7.90
C HIS A 24 -18.01 9.97 -7.29
N THR A 25 -17.38 8.84 -6.95
CA THR A 25 -18.03 7.75 -6.19
C THR A 25 -18.53 8.27 -4.83
N LYS A 26 -17.68 9.00 -4.10
CA LYS A 26 -18.05 9.57 -2.79
C LYS A 26 -19.14 10.64 -2.89
N TYR A 27 -19.15 11.44 -3.96
CA TYR A 27 -20.20 12.42 -4.25
C TYR A 27 -21.52 11.72 -4.59
N THR A 28 -21.49 10.68 -5.43
CA THR A 28 -22.66 9.86 -5.76
C THR A 28 -23.24 9.22 -4.49
N GLU A 29 -22.42 8.59 -3.65
CA GLU A 29 -22.86 8.04 -2.36
C GLU A 29 -23.50 9.10 -1.45
N ARG A 30 -22.90 10.31 -1.36
CA ARG A 30 -23.48 11.43 -0.59
C ARG A 30 -24.77 11.96 -1.18
N LYS A 31 -24.90 11.96 -2.51
CA LYS A 31 -26.12 12.37 -3.20
C LYS A 31 -27.25 11.39 -2.91
N ASP A 32 -26.97 10.08 -2.99
CA ASP A 32 -27.94 9.04 -2.67
C ASP A 32 -28.38 9.13 -1.20
N LEU A 33 -27.43 9.37 -0.28
CA LEU A 33 -27.74 9.59 1.13
C LEU A 33 -28.60 10.85 1.36
N ASN A 34 -28.28 11.95 0.67
CA ASN A 34 -29.05 13.19 0.76
C ASN A 34 -30.45 13.06 0.16
N ASP A 35 -30.61 12.28 -0.92
CA ASP A 35 -31.90 12.00 -1.54
C ASP A 35 -32.74 11.07 -0.63
N GLU A 36 -32.13 10.10 0.04
CA GLU A 36 -32.76 9.28 1.08
C GLU A 36 -33.19 10.12 2.29
N LEU A 37 -32.32 11.02 2.77
CA LEU A 37 -32.64 11.95 3.85
C LEU A 37 -33.79 12.90 3.47
N LYS A 38 -33.83 13.37 2.22
CA LYS A 38 -34.97 14.15 1.72
C LYS A 38 -36.26 13.36 1.72
N ARG A 39 -36.23 12.09 1.32
CA ARG A 39 -37.42 11.21 1.40
C ARG A 39 -37.90 11.04 2.84
N ILE A 40 -36.99 10.80 3.78
CA ILE A 40 -37.32 10.66 5.20
C ILE A 40 -37.87 11.98 5.76
N LEU A 41 -37.25 13.10 5.37
CA LEU A 41 -37.70 14.44 5.76
C LEU A 41 -39.09 14.76 5.18
N ASP A 42 -39.37 14.39 3.93
CA ASP A 42 -40.67 14.55 3.29
C ASP A 42 -41.73 13.68 3.95
N GLN A 43 -41.40 12.42 4.30
CA GLN A 43 -42.27 11.55 5.08
C GLN A 43 -42.60 12.16 6.44
N TRP A 44 -41.62 12.75 7.11
CA TRP A 44 -41.79 13.41 8.40
C TRP A 44 -42.51 14.76 8.30
N ASN A 45 -42.29 15.54 7.25
CA ASN A 45 -43.03 16.78 6.99
C ASN A 45 -44.50 16.49 6.66
N THR A 46 -44.75 15.42 5.90
CA THR A 46 -46.09 14.91 5.62
C THR A 46 -46.77 14.44 6.91
N SER A 47 -46.03 13.84 7.84
CA SER A 47 -46.57 13.47 9.16
C SER A 47 -46.78 14.67 10.09
N LYS A 48 -46.10 15.79 9.84
CA LYS A 48 -46.23 17.04 10.61
C LYS A 48 -47.28 18.03 10.12
N GLN A 49 -47.89 17.82 8.95
CA GLN A 49 -48.97 18.66 8.42
C GLN A 49 -50.33 18.49 9.13
N THR A 50 -50.32 18.32 10.46
CA THR A 50 -51.44 18.72 11.31
C THR A 50 -51.02 19.82 12.28
N LYS A 51 -51.44 21.05 11.91
CA LYS A 51 -51.51 22.36 12.62
C LYS A 51 -50.49 23.43 12.16
N PRO A 52 -50.98 24.62 11.72
CA PRO A 52 -50.13 25.69 11.20
C PRO A 52 -49.80 26.74 12.27
N VAL A 53 -48.63 27.36 12.19
CA VAL A 53 -48.31 28.68 12.79
C VAL A 53 -47.27 29.39 11.90
N ASP A 54 -47.51 30.68 11.69
CA ASP A 54 -47.07 31.54 10.59
C ASP A 54 -45.67 32.18 10.70
N ASP A 55 -45.16 32.59 9.53
CA ASP A 55 -44.33 33.75 9.14
C ASP A 55 -43.16 34.25 10.00
N ILE A 56 -41.93 34.21 9.44
CA ILE A 56 -40.90 35.25 9.63
C ILE A 56 -40.13 35.48 8.31
N LEU A 57 -40.08 36.75 7.88
CA LEU A 57 -39.41 37.31 6.70
C LEU A 57 -37.87 37.45 6.89
N ILE A 58 -37.07 37.18 5.84
CA ILE A 58 -35.62 37.48 5.81
C ILE A 58 -35.30 38.42 4.63
N ASP A 59 -34.57 39.49 4.97
CA ASP A 59 -34.13 40.62 4.15
C ASP A 59 -33.14 40.22 3.03
N SER A 60 -33.33 40.82 1.85
CA SER A 60 -32.79 40.39 0.55
C SER A 60 -31.61 41.23 0.04
N SER A 61 -30.83 41.87 0.91
CA SER A 61 -29.86 42.90 0.48
C SER A 61 -28.38 42.48 0.44
N PHE A 62 -28.03 41.19 0.52
CA PHE A 62 -26.63 40.73 0.39
C PHE A 62 -26.40 40.08 -0.98
N ASN A 63 -25.61 40.72 -1.85
CA ASN A 63 -25.23 40.16 -3.15
C ASN A 63 -23.73 39.78 -3.17
N PRO A 64 -23.37 38.49 -3.07
CA PRO A 64 -21.97 38.03 -2.93
C PRO A 64 -21.11 38.17 -4.19
N ARG A 65 -21.64 38.70 -5.30
CA ARG A 65 -20.98 38.70 -6.62
C ARG A 65 -19.98 39.83 -6.83
N ASP A 66 -20.00 40.86 -6.01
CA ASP A 66 -19.23 42.08 -6.27
C ASP A 66 -17.75 41.98 -5.84
N THR A 67 -17.27 40.80 -5.43
CA THR A 67 -15.89 40.58 -4.95
C THR A 67 -15.16 39.44 -5.66
N ILE A 68 -15.58 39.07 -6.88
CA ILE A 68 -14.93 37.96 -7.60
C ILE A 68 -13.85 38.53 -8.55
N PRO A 69 -12.55 38.37 -8.25
CA PRO A 69 -11.49 38.79 -9.16
C PRO A 69 -11.55 38.02 -10.49
N SER A 70 -11.16 38.67 -11.59
CA SER A 70 -11.19 38.12 -12.94
C SER A 70 -10.35 36.84 -13.08
N PHE A 71 -10.91 35.86 -13.79
CA PHE A 71 -10.40 34.48 -13.96
C PHE A 71 -8.96 34.37 -14.50
N GLU A 72 -8.41 35.43 -15.08
CA GLU A 72 -7.12 35.45 -15.79
C GLU A 72 -5.89 35.62 -14.86
N THR A 73 -6.09 35.90 -13.56
CA THR A 73 -4.98 36.20 -12.61
C THR A 73 -4.90 35.32 -11.36
N LEU A 74 -5.74 34.28 -11.25
CA LEU A 74 -5.61 33.29 -10.18
C LEU A 74 -4.49 32.29 -10.51
N SER A 75 -3.26 32.77 -10.66
CA SER A 75 -2.09 31.89 -10.58
C SER A 75 -1.99 31.40 -9.14
N LEU A 76 -2.49 30.19 -8.89
CA LEU A 76 -2.43 29.58 -7.58
C LEU A 76 -0.97 29.60 -7.08
N SER A 77 -0.79 30.07 -5.84
CA SER A 77 0.48 29.97 -5.16
C SER A 77 0.89 28.50 -5.06
N GLN A 78 2.20 28.24 -5.05
CA GLN A 78 2.73 26.89 -4.86
C GLN A 78 2.14 26.21 -3.61
N ALA A 79 1.92 26.98 -2.54
CA ALA A 79 1.30 26.47 -1.31
C ALA A 79 -0.18 26.06 -1.50
N GLU A 80 -0.93 26.77 -2.35
CA GLU A 80 -2.31 26.42 -2.69
C GLU A 80 -2.33 25.16 -3.56
N ILE A 81 -1.42 25.04 -4.52
CA ILE A 81 -1.26 23.83 -5.36
C ILE A 81 -0.91 22.62 -4.48
N GLU A 82 0.03 22.76 -3.55
CA GLU A 82 0.42 21.69 -2.62
C GLU A 82 -0.74 21.32 -1.68
N CYS A 83 -1.50 22.29 -1.19
CA CYS A 83 -2.66 22.02 -0.33
C CYS A 83 -3.76 21.22 -1.05
N LEU A 84 -3.83 21.28 -2.38
CA LEU A 84 -4.76 20.50 -3.19
C LEU A 84 -4.29 19.05 -3.46
N GLN A 85 -3.01 18.73 -3.25
CA GLN A 85 -2.54 17.35 -3.38
C GLN A 85 -3.16 16.46 -2.30
N PRO A 86 -3.31 15.15 -2.52
CA PRO A 86 -3.75 14.27 -1.45
C PRO A 86 -2.70 14.14 -0.36
N LYS A 87 -3.16 13.92 0.87
CA LYS A 87 -2.30 13.51 1.96
C LYS A 87 -1.82 12.08 1.74
N TRP A 88 -0.55 11.85 2.03
CA TRP A 88 0.00 10.50 2.01
C TRP A 88 -0.63 9.68 3.16
N PRO A 89 -1.21 8.50 2.88
CA PRO A 89 -2.06 7.78 3.83
C PRO A 89 -1.25 7.07 4.93
N ASP A 90 -0.36 6.14 4.56
CA ASP A 90 0.54 5.42 5.46
C ASP A 90 1.57 4.57 4.67
N LEU A 91 2.60 4.06 5.35
CA LEU A 91 3.73 3.25 4.83
C LEU A 91 3.33 1.78 4.66
N TYR A 92 2.13 1.42 5.12
CA TYR A 92 1.67 0.04 5.16
C TYR A 92 1.71 -0.65 3.80
N GLU A 93 1.15 -0.02 2.76
CA GLU A 93 1.10 -0.60 1.41
C GLU A 93 2.49 -0.71 0.79
N ASP A 94 3.34 0.31 0.99
CA ASP A 94 4.71 0.32 0.47
C ASP A 94 5.55 -0.82 1.12
N TYR A 95 5.40 -1.07 2.43
CA TYR A 95 6.03 -2.22 3.08
C TYR A 95 5.41 -3.56 2.66
N LEU A 96 4.09 -3.62 2.49
CA LEU A 96 3.40 -4.84 2.10
C LEU A 96 3.88 -5.33 0.73
N GLU A 97 4.05 -4.41 -0.22
CA GLU A 97 4.60 -4.70 -1.54
C GLU A 97 6.00 -5.36 -1.45
N LEU A 98 6.90 -4.77 -0.66
CA LEU A 98 8.24 -5.31 -0.44
C LEU A 98 8.21 -6.70 0.22
N VAL A 99 7.34 -6.90 1.20
CA VAL A 99 7.22 -8.18 1.93
C VAL A 99 6.67 -9.28 1.03
N ILE A 100 5.68 -8.97 0.19
CA ILE A 100 5.13 -9.93 -0.78
C ILE A 100 6.21 -10.33 -1.80
N GLN A 101 6.96 -9.34 -2.33
CA GLN A 101 8.05 -9.58 -3.26
C GLN A 101 9.17 -10.43 -2.62
N PHE A 102 9.54 -10.14 -1.38
CA PHE A 102 10.46 -10.97 -0.60
C PHE A 102 9.94 -12.40 -0.44
N GLY A 103 8.65 -12.56 -0.13
CA GLY A 103 7.97 -13.86 -0.05
C GLY A 103 8.13 -14.70 -1.32
N TYR A 104 7.88 -14.11 -2.49
CA TYR A 104 8.06 -14.82 -3.76
C TYR A 104 9.48 -15.34 -3.96
N ILE A 105 10.49 -14.56 -3.59
CA ILE A 105 11.90 -14.97 -3.71
C ILE A 105 12.19 -16.17 -2.80
N ILE A 106 11.82 -16.08 -1.51
CA ILE A 106 12.22 -17.11 -0.55
C ILE A 106 11.42 -18.40 -0.73
N PHE A 107 10.10 -18.33 -0.96
CA PHE A 107 9.25 -19.51 -1.08
C PHE A 107 9.46 -20.25 -2.39
N LEU A 108 9.73 -19.54 -3.48
CA LEU A 108 9.88 -20.12 -4.81
C LEU A 108 11.34 -20.33 -5.21
N SER A 109 12.31 -20.12 -4.32
CA SER A 109 13.74 -20.22 -4.63
C SER A 109 14.13 -21.55 -5.28
N THR A 110 13.59 -22.68 -4.79
CA THR A 110 13.84 -24.00 -5.39
C THR A 110 13.20 -24.13 -6.77
N LEU A 111 12.02 -23.54 -6.98
CA LEU A 111 11.24 -23.71 -8.20
C LEU A 111 11.69 -22.77 -9.33
N PHE A 112 11.99 -21.52 -9.00
CA PHE A 112 12.32 -20.44 -9.92
C PHE A 112 13.49 -19.58 -9.39
N PRO A 113 14.75 -20.03 -9.60
CA PRO A 113 15.93 -19.33 -9.08
C PRO A 113 16.12 -17.90 -9.62
N LEU A 114 15.53 -17.60 -10.79
CA LEU A 114 15.62 -16.29 -11.43
C LEU A 114 14.70 -15.23 -10.79
N ALA A 115 13.83 -15.61 -9.84
CA ALA A 115 12.95 -14.69 -9.12
C ALA A 115 13.71 -13.53 -8.47
N ALA A 116 14.87 -13.81 -7.88
CA ALA A 116 15.72 -12.81 -7.24
C ALA A 116 16.22 -11.74 -8.23
N PHE A 117 16.50 -12.14 -9.48
CA PHE A 117 16.95 -11.21 -10.51
C PHE A 117 15.84 -10.25 -10.94
N PHE A 118 14.62 -10.76 -11.17
CA PHE A 118 13.48 -9.90 -11.48
C PHE A 118 13.12 -8.98 -10.31
N SER A 119 13.19 -9.50 -9.08
CA SER A 119 13.02 -8.70 -7.87
C SER A 119 14.06 -7.58 -7.75
N LEU A 120 15.31 -7.82 -8.12
CA LEU A 120 16.35 -6.78 -8.11
C LEU A 120 16.01 -5.65 -9.10
N ILE A 121 15.59 -6.00 -10.32
CA ILE A 121 15.16 -5.00 -11.32
C ILE A 121 13.95 -4.22 -10.78
N ASN A 122 12.97 -4.92 -10.19
CA ASN A 122 11.79 -4.29 -9.61
C ASN A 122 12.19 -3.29 -8.52
N ASN A 123 13.06 -3.68 -7.58
CA ASN A 123 13.53 -2.79 -6.51
C ASN A 123 14.26 -1.54 -7.04
N ILE A 124 15.03 -1.66 -8.12
CA ILE A 124 15.72 -0.51 -8.74
C ILE A 124 14.70 0.47 -9.33
N LEU A 125 13.67 -0.03 -9.99
CA LEU A 125 12.57 0.78 -10.49
C LEU A 125 11.75 1.37 -9.34
N GLU A 126 11.52 0.58 -8.29
CA GLU A 126 10.67 0.96 -7.17
C GLU A 126 11.22 2.16 -6.39
N ILE A 127 12.53 2.20 -6.18
CA ILE A 127 13.20 3.37 -5.58
C ILE A 127 12.88 4.66 -6.35
N ARG A 128 12.74 4.59 -7.68
CA ARG A 128 12.43 5.75 -8.51
C ARG A 128 10.94 6.07 -8.52
N THR A 129 10.07 5.07 -8.57
CA THR A 129 8.62 5.26 -8.53
C THR A 129 8.16 5.79 -7.18
N ASP A 130 8.69 5.28 -6.07
CA ASP A 130 8.40 5.77 -4.71
C ASP A 130 8.91 7.20 -4.48
N ALA A 131 10.11 7.51 -4.97
CA ALA A 131 10.61 8.89 -4.93
C ALA A 131 9.70 9.85 -5.73
N PHE A 132 9.24 9.40 -6.91
CA PHE A 132 8.30 10.18 -7.71
C PHE A 132 6.94 10.35 -7.00
N LYS A 133 6.42 9.28 -6.39
CA LYS A 133 5.19 9.25 -5.59
C LYS A 133 5.23 10.29 -4.46
N LEU A 134 6.33 10.35 -3.70
CA LEU A 134 6.46 11.33 -2.60
C LEU A 134 6.72 12.76 -3.07
N CYS A 135 7.44 12.96 -4.18
CA CYS A 135 7.82 14.30 -4.64
C CYS A 135 6.75 15.00 -5.49
N MET A 136 5.96 14.25 -6.26
CA MET A 136 5.09 14.82 -7.30
C MET A 136 3.60 14.55 -7.11
N ILE A 137 3.26 13.53 -6.32
CA ILE A 137 1.88 13.05 -6.16
C ILE A 137 1.30 13.53 -4.84
N TYR A 138 1.95 13.25 -3.71
CA TYR A 138 1.42 13.56 -2.38
C TYR A 138 1.87 14.91 -1.82
N GLN A 139 1.11 15.42 -0.85
CA GLN A 139 1.59 16.46 0.06
C GLN A 139 2.81 15.98 0.83
N ARG A 140 3.73 16.89 1.14
CA ARG A 140 4.90 16.57 1.98
C ARG A 140 4.45 15.99 3.33
N PRO A 141 4.76 14.72 3.66
CA PRO A 141 4.38 14.14 4.93
C PRO A 141 5.21 14.74 6.06
N PHE A 142 4.62 14.81 7.26
CA PHE A 142 5.35 15.23 8.46
C PHE A 142 6.32 14.14 8.88
N SER A 143 7.56 14.53 9.21
CA SER A 143 8.58 13.59 9.68
C SER A 143 8.17 12.98 11.02
N GLN A 144 8.17 11.66 11.10
CA GLN A 144 8.00 10.90 12.33
C GLN A 144 9.32 10.20 12.68
N ARG A 145 9.72 10.24 13.95
CA ARG A 145 10.91 9.52 14.42
C ARG A 145 10.49 8.11 14.81
N VAL A 146 11.02 7.13 14.08
CA VAL A 146 10.84 5.70 14.36
C VAL A 146 12.19 5.07 14.69
N LYS A 147 12.21 4.09 15.59
CA LYS A 147 13.43 3.39 16.02
C LYS A 147 13.77 2.23 15.09
N ASP A 148 12.76 1.58 14.54
CA ASP A 148 12.85 0.37 13.73
C ASP A 148 11.74 0.36 12.67
N ILE A 149 11.77 -0.64 11.79
CA ILE A 149 10.72 -0.90 10.80
C ILE A 149 9.46 -1.52 11.44
N GLY A 150 9.42 -1.66 12.77
CA GLY A 150 8.31 -2.22 13.51
C GLY A 150 8.06 -3.71 13.26
N HIS A 151 6.78 -4.08 13.14
CA HIS A 151 6.32 -5.47 13.05
C HIS A 151 6.77 -6.19 11.77
N TRP A 152 7.11 -5.44 10.72
CA TRP A 152 7.57 -5.98 9.44
C TRP A 152 8.81 -6.86 9.58
N GLN A 153 9.72 -6.51 10.50
CA GLN A 153 10.89 -7.34 10.79
C GLN A 153 10.48 -8.74 11.27
N LYS A 154 9.57 -8.82 12.25
CA LYS A 154 9.08 -10.11 12.78
C LYS A 154 8.33 -10.90 11.72
N ILE A 155 7.55 -10.23 10.87
CA ILE A 155 6.82 -10.88 9.77
C ILE A 155 7.80 -11.55 8.81
N MET A 156 8.84 -10.83 8.36
CA MET A 156 9.86 -11.40 7.48
C MET A 156 10.62 -12.57 8.13
N GLU A 157 10.90 -12.50 9.44
CA GLU A 157 11.50 -13.60 10.20
C GLU A 157 10.63 -14.86 10.20
N TYR A 158 9.32 -14.73 10.45
CA TYR A 158 8.40 -15.85 10.38
C TYR A 158 8.29 -16.41 8.96
N MET A 159 8.31 -15.55 7.94
CA MET A 159 8.30 -15.95 6.55
C MET A 159 9.54 -16.77 6.17
N ILE A 160 10.73 -16.43 6.69
CA ILE A 160 11.96 -17.21 6.47
C ILE A 160 11.80 -18.64 7.03
N VAL A 161 11.27 -18.79 8.25
CA VAL A 161 11.05 -20.13 8.84
C VAL A 161 10.06 -20.93 8.00
N ALA A 162 8.94 -20.32 7.60
CA ALA A 162 7.98 -20.96 6.70
C ALA A 162 8.62 -21.34 5.35
N ALA A 163 9.50 -20.49 4.81
CA ALA A 163 10.17 -20.75 3.54
C ALA A 163 11.10 -21.95 3.60
N ILE A 164 11.78 -22.20 4.73
CA ILE A 164 12.59 -23.41 4.92
C ILE A 164 11.70 -24.65 4.76
N ILE A 165 10.55 -24.68 5.43
CA ILE A 165 9.60 -25.81 5.39
C ILE A 165 9.12 -26.04 3.94
N VAL A 166 8.65 -24.97 3.28
CA VAL A 166 8.12 -25.04 1.90
C VAL A 166 9.17 -25.53 0.91
N ASN A 167 10.41 -25.02 0.99
CA ASN A 167 11.48 -25.45 0.08
C ASN A 167 11.92 -26.88 0.35
N CYS A 168 11.92 -27.35 1.61
CA CYS A 168 12.16 -28.75 1.94
C CYS A 168 11.09 -29.63 1.27
N ILE A 169 9.81 -29.28 1.41
CA ILE A 169 8.71 -30.00 0.76
C ILE A 169 8.88 -30.02 -0.77
N PHE A 170 9.20 -28.89 -1.40
CA PHE A 170 9.44 -28.85 -2.84
C PHE A 170 10.61 -29.73 -3.29
N CYS A 171 11.68 -29.81 -2.49
CA CYS A 171 12.82 -30.68 -2.74
C CYS A 171 12.42 -32.17 -2.71
N SER A 172 11.58 -32.55 -1.74
CA SER A 172 11.02 -33.90 -1.62
C SER A 172 10.07 -34.25 -2.78
N ILE A 173 9.14 -33.36 -3.14
CA ILE A 173 8.22 -33.55 -4.28
C ILE A 173 8.99 -33.70 -5.60
N ARG A 174 10.06 -32.92 -5.80
CA ARG A 174 10.92 -33.03 -6.97
C ARG A 174 11.76 -34.32 -7.00
N GLY A 175 11.74 -35.13 -5.94
CA GLY A 175 12.49 -36.38 -5.85
C GLY A 175 14.00 -36.19 -5.82
N VAL A 176 14.50 -35.04 -5.35
CA VAL A 176 15.94 -34.76 -5.29
C VAL A 176 16.65 -35.78 -4.41
N PHE A 177 16.09 -36.10 -3.24
CA PHE A 177 16.65 -37.07 -2.31
C PHE A 177 16.73 -38.49 -2.90
N ARG A 178 15.70 -38.92 -3.63
CA ARG A 178 15.70 -40.22 -4.33
C ARG A 178 16.75 -40.27 -5.45
N ARG A 179 17.02 -39.15 -6.12
CA ARG A 179 18.09 -39.09 -7.12
C ARG A 179 19.48 -39.13 -6.48
N LEU A 180 19.67 -38.46 -5.35
CA LEU A 180 20.96 -38.41 -4.65
C LEU A 180 21.30 -39.72 -3.95
N VAL A 181 20.32 -40.39 -3.34
CA VAL A 181 20.52 -41.67 -2.66
C VAL A 181 19.42 -42.66 -3.10
N PRO A 182 19.61 -43.38 -4.22
CA PRO A 182 18.59 -44.21 -4.86
C PRO A 182 18.06 -45.39 -4.02
N ARG A 183 18.77 -45.76 -2.95
CA ARG A 183 18.45 -46.95 -2.12
C ARG A 183 17.79 -46.63 -0.79
N LEU A 184 17.38 -45.38 -0.55
CA LEU A 184 16.73 -45.02 0.71
C LEU A 184 15.28 -45.52 0.78
N PRO A 185 14.87 -46.15 1.90
CA PRO A 185 13.47 -46.44 2.15
C PRO A 185 12.68 -45.13 2.39
N PHE A 186 11.39 -45.14 2.08
CA PHE A 186 10.52 -43.96 2.19
C PHE A 186 10.52 -43.33 3.60
N ALA A 187 10.55 -44.15 4.65
CA ALA A 187 10.61 -43.66 6.02
C ALA A 187 11.92 -42.88 6.32
N ALA A 188 13.04 -43.33 5.76
CA ALA A 188 14.32 -42.63 5.91
C ALA A 188 14.35 -41.32 5.11
N GLU A 189 13.68 -41.25 3.96
CA GLU A 189 13.53 -40.02 3.18
C GLU A 189 12.81 -38.93 3.99
N ILE A 190 11.70 -39.27 4.66
CA ILE A 190 10.95 -38.33 5.52
C ILE A 190 11.79 -37.92 6.73
N PHE A 191 12.48 -38.87 7.37
CA PHE A 191 13.32 -38.55 8.53
C PHE A 191 14.45 -37.59 8.14
N LEU A 192 15.12 -37.84 7.02
CA LEU A 192 16.16 -36.95 6.50
C LEU A 192 15.62 -35.56 6.16
N LEU A 193 14.42 -35.48 5.58
CA LEU A 193 13.76 -34.21 5.32
C LEU A 193 13.58 -33.38 6.60
N ILE A 194 13.02 -34.01 7.65
CA ILE A 194 12.80 -33.36 8.95
C ILE A 194 14.14 -32.97 9.60
N CYS A 195 15.15 -33.83 9.53
CA CYS A 195 16.48 -33.53 10.06
C CYS A 195 17.11 -32.33 9.34
N ILE A 196 17.05 -32.28 8.01
CA ILE A 196 17.59 -31.16 7.22
C ILE A 196 16.84 -29.88 7.55
N GLU A 197 15.51 -29.93 7.63
CA GLU A 197 14.68 -28.79 8.02
C GLU A 197 15.10 -28.23 9.40
N HIS A 198 15.23 -29.09 10.41
CA HIS A 198 15.62 -28.68 11.77
C HIS A 198 17.06 -28.13 11.82
N LEU A 199 17.98 -28.72 11.05
CA LEU A 199 19.35 -28.21 10.92
C LEU A 199 19.38 -26.82 10.29
N LEU A 200 18.59 -26.57 9.24
CA LEU A 200 18.48 -25.26 8.59
C LEU A 200 17.87 -24.21 9.53
N VAL A 201 16.80 -24.56 10.27
CA VAL A 201 16.18 -23.66 11.26
C VAL A 201 17.17 -23.35 12.39
N LEU A 202 17.88 -24.35 12.90
CA LEU A 202 18.90 -24.16 13.93
C LEU A 202 20.02 -23.26 13.42
N PHE A 203 20.49 -23.48 12.19
CA PHE A 203 21.52 -22.66 11.57
C PHE A 203 21.09 -21.19 11.47
N CYS A 204 19.87 -20.90 11.02
CA CYS A 204 19.34 -19.54 10.99
C CYS A 204 19.27 -18.90 12.38
N LYS A 205 18.88 -19.68 13.41
CA LYS A 205 18.87 -19.20 14.80
C LYS A 205 20.27 -18.90 15.33
N ILE A 206 21.26 -19.73 15.00
CA ILE A 206 22.66 -19.51 15.37
C ILE A 206 23.15 -18.21 14.74
N ILE A 207 22.99 -18.03 13.42
CA ILE A 207 23.40 -16.79 12.73
C ILE A 207 22.78 -15.57 13.39
N ARG A 208 21.47 -15.62 13.66
CA ARG A 208 20.77 -14.53 14.31
C ARG A 208 21.32 -14.22 15.70
N SER A 209 21.69 -15.23 16.47
CA SER A 209 22.28 -15.04 17.79
C SER A 209 23.75 -14.59 17.74
N SER A 210 24.46 -14.87 16.65
CA SER A 210 25.86 -14.48 16.47
C SER A 210 26.03 -13.04 16.00
N ILE A 211 25.01 -12.44 15.41
CA ILE A 211 25.05 -11.06 14.92
C ILE A 211 24.43 -10.14 15.98
N GLU A 212 25.20 -9.20 16.49
CA GLU A 212 24.71 -8.18 17.40
C GLU A 212 23.70 -7.26 16.70
N ASN A 213 22.60 -6.94 17.38
CA ASN A 213 21.52 -6.13 16.80
C ASN A 213 21.87 -4.65 16.63
N VAL A 214 22.95 -4.19 17.28
CA VAL A 214 23.38 -2.80 17.25
C VAL A 214 24.89 -2.80 17.00
N PRO A 215 25.40 -2.01 16.03
CA PRO A 215 26.83 -1.88 15.84
C PRO A 215 27.48 -1.17 17.04
N TYR A 216 28.79 -1.38 17.21
CA TYR A 216 29.55 -0.80 18.31
C TYR A 216 29.79 0.72 18.22
N TRP A 217 29.50 1.34 17.07
CA TRP A 217 29.76 2.76 16.77
C TRP A 217 28.50 3.62 16.77
#